data_AF-A0A960IHP1-F1
#
_entry.id   AF-A0A960IHP1-F1
#
_cell.length_a   1.000
_cell.length_b   1.000
_cell.length_c   1.000
_cell.angle_alpha   90.00
_cell.angle_beta   90.00
_cell.angle_gamma   90.00
#
_symmetry.space_group_name_H-M   'P 1'
#
loop_
_entity.id
_entity.type
_entity.pdbx_description
1 polymer ?
#
loop_
_entity_poly.entity_id
_entity_poly.type
_entity_poly.pdbx_seq_one_letter_code
_entity_poly.pdbx_strand_id
1 'polypeptide(L)' 'QEKLKSGDVFACAEVVRNLAIRLRNAKLSTAEQSMYANARYLLTSELAVSWDVDQEEAEARIDKALGV' A
#
# COMPACT_ATOMS: atom_id res chain seq x y z
N GLN A 1 13.75 0.09 8.60
CA GLN A 1 12.85 1.25 8.79
C GLN A 1 13.13 2.41 7.80
N GLU A 2 14.08 2.29 6.85
CA GLU A 2 14.42 3.42 5.95
C GLU A 2 13.51 3.59 4.72
N LYS A 3 12.89 2.52 4.21
CA LYS A 3 12.09 2.57 2.97
C LYS A 3 10.85 3.47 3.04
N LEU A 4 10.27 3.68 4.22
CA LEU A 4 9.05 4.49 4.40
C LEU A 4 9.32 5.99 4.66
N LYS A 5 10.58 6.40 4.84
CA LYS A 5 10.96 7.81 5.03
C LYS A 5 11.35 8.53 3.74
N SER A 6 11.57 7.81 2.63
CA SER A 6 12.12 8.38 1.39
C SER A 6 11.08 8.87 0.38
N GLY A 7 9.79 8.56 0.55
CA GLY A 7 8.78 8.84 -0.48
C GLY A 7 8.97 8.02 -1.76
N ASP A 8 9.78 6.96 -1.72
CA ASP A 8 9.97 6.07 -2.87
C ASP A 8 8.69 5.24 -3.10
N VAL A 9 7.95 5.61 -4.13
CA VAL A 9 6.68 4.96 -4.53
C VAL A 9 6.87 3.47 -4.84
N PHE A 10 8.02 3.07 -5.39
CA PHE A 10 8.30 1.67 -5.69
C PHE A 10 8.55 0.87 -4.41
N ALA A 11 9.24 1.46 -3.44
CA ALA A 11 9.41 0.84 -2.13
C ALA A 11 8.08 0.69 -1.38
N CYS A 12 7.19 1.69 -1.47
CA CYS A 12 5.83 1.60 -0.92
C CYS A 12 5.03 0.48 -1.59
N ALA A 13 5.07 0.40 -2.93
CA ALA A 13 4.41 -0.66 -3.69
C ALA A 13 4.94 -2.07 -3.32
N GLU A 14 6.25 -2.21 -3.13
CA GLU A 14 6.87 -3.47 -2.68
C GLU A 14 6.32 -3.91 -1.30
N VAL A 15 6.24 -2.98 -0.33
CA VAL A 15 5.73 -3.26 1.02
C VAL A 15 4.24 -3.61 0.97
N VAL A 16 3.43 -2.85 0.24
CA VAL A 16 1.99 -3.12 0.06
C VAL A 16 1.77 -4.50 -0.54
N ARG A 17 2.44 -4.83 -1.66
CA ARG A 17 2.34 -6.13 -2.31
C ARG A 17 2.70 -7.27 -1.34
N ASN A 18 3.84 -7.18 -0.67
CA ASN A 18 4.34 -8.25 0.17
C ASN A 18 3.42 -8.48 1.38
N LEU A 19 2.95 -7.41 2.04
CA LEU A 19 2.07 -7.51 3.21
C LEU A 19 0.64 -7.92 2.82
N ALA A 20 0.13 -7.51 1.65
CA ALA A 20 -1.16 -7.98 1.12
C ALA A 20 -1.13 -9.50 0.86
N ILE A 21 -0.06 -10.01 0.24
CA ILE A 21 0.14 -11.47 0.05
C ILE A 21 0.23 -12.16 1.40
N ARG A 22 0.99 -11.60 2.35
CA ARG A 22 1.14 -12.16 3.69
C ARG A 22 -0.20 -12.24 4.42
N LEU A 23 -1.03 -11.19 4.32
CA LEU A 23 -2.35 -11.08 4.94
C LEU A 23 -3.32 -12.16 4.43
N ARG A 24 -3.25 -12.53 3.14
CA ARG A 24 -4.03 -13.63 2.57
C ARG A 24 -3.69 -14.99 3.18
N ASN A 25 -2.42 -15.18 3.52
CA ASN A 25 -1.91 -16.48 3.97
C ASN A 25 -1.95 -16.62 5.51
N ALA A 26 -1.76 -15.53 6.26
CA ALA A 26 -1.98 -15.52 7.70
C ALA A 26 -2.18 -14.09 8.26
N LYS A 27 -2.52 -14.02 9.54
CA LYS A 27 -2.67 -12.76 10.27
C LYS A 27 -1.34 -12.00 10.37
N LEU A 28 -1.38 -10.71 10.06
CA LEU A 28 -0.28 -9.77 10.30
C LEU A 28 -0.18 -9.42 11.80
N SER A 29 1.05 -9.25 12.30
CA SER A 29 1.31 -8.65 13.60
C SER A 29 0.86 -7.19 13.65
N THR A 30 0.70 -6.62 14.84
CA THR A 30 0.32 -5.21 15.01
C THR A 30 1.29 -4.26 14.26
N ALA A 31 2.60 -4.53 14.33
CA ALA A 31 3.60 -3.74 13.63
C ALA A 31 3.47 -3.84 12.10
N GLU A 32 3.21 -5.03 11.57
CA GLU A 32 2.98 -5.23 10.14
C GLU A 32 1.68 -4.59 9.67
N GLN A 33 0.61 -4.62 10.47
CA GLN A 33 -0.64 -3.93 10.14
C GLN A 33 -0.45 -2.43 10.03
N SER A 34 0.24 -1.82 11.01
CA SER A 34 0.58 -0.39 10.95
C SER A 34 1.47 -0.06 9.76
N MET A 35 2.44 -0.92 9.44
CA MET A 35 3.31 -0.75 8.27
C MET A 35 2.53 -0.85 6.96
N TYR A 36 1.62 -1.83 6.85
CA TYR A 36 0.76 -2.00 5.68
C TYR A 36 -0.14 -0.80 5.47
N ALA A 37 -0.83 -0.34 6.53
CA ALA A 37 -1.71 0.81 6.46
C ALA A 37 -0.95 2.08 6.02
N ASN A 38 0.21 2.35 6.61
CA ASN A 38 1.03 3.51 6.25
C ASN A 38 1.56 3.42 4.81
N ALA A 39 2.07 2.26 4.38
CA ALA A 39 2.56 2.06 3.02
C ALA A 39 1.43 2.19 1.99
N ARG A 40 0.24 1.68 2.31
CA ARG A 40 -0.93 1.76 1.42
C ARG A 40 -1.42 3.19 1.27
N TYR A 41 -1.52 3.94 2.38
CA TYR A 41 -1.89 5.35 2.36
C TYR A 41 -0.92 6.20 1.51
N LEU A 42 0.39 6.06 1.73
CA LEU A 42 1.39 6.79 0.95
C LEU A 42 1.31 6.44 -0.55
N LEU A 43 1.18 5.15 -0.87
CA LEU A 43 1.06 4.71 -2.26
C LEU A 43 -0.22 5.26 -2.93
N THR A 44 -1.36 5.16 -2.27
CA THR A 44 -2.65 5.58 -2.85
C THR A 44 -2.76 7.09 -2.95
N SER A 45 -2.17 7.84 -2.01
CA SER A 45 -2.06 9.30 -2.08
C SER A 45 -1.29 9.75 -3.32
N GLU A 46 -0.12 9.16 -3.60
CA GLU A 46 0.69 9.53 -4.78
C GLU A 46 0.00 9.12 -6.10
N LEU A 47 -0.64 7.95 -6.11
CA LEU A 47 -1.33 7.44 -7.28
C LEU A 47 -2.62 8.21 -7.58
N ALA A 48 -3.35 8.66 -6.57
CA ALA A 48 -4.53 9.51 -6.73
C ALA A 48 -4.18 10.80 -7.51
N VAL A 49 -3.10 11.48 -7.09
CA VAL A 49 -2.58 12.65 -7.79
C VAL A 49 -2.13 12.31 -9.21
N SER A 50 -1.41 11.20 -9.38
CA SER A 50 -0.86 10.80 -10.68
C SER A 50 -1.94 10.37 -11.70
N TRP A 51 -3.07 9.85 -11.21
CA TRP A 51 -4.19 9.40 -12.04
C TRP A 51 -5.32 10.43 -12.16
N ASP A 52 -5.21 11.58 -11.49
CA ASP A 52 -6.27 12.60 -11.41
C ASP A 52 -7.60 12.02 -10.92
N VAL A 53 -7.53 11.23 -9.84
CA VAL A 53 -8.68 10.62 -9.17
C VAL A 53 -8.62 10.89 -7.68
N ASP A 54 -9.73 10.64 -6.97
CA ASP A 54 -9.71 10.66 -5.51
C ASP A 54 -9.01 9.42 -4.93
N GLN A 55 -8.73 9.49 -3.63
CA GLN A 55 -8.03 8.42 -2.92
C GLN A 55 -8.83 7.11 -2.89
N GLU A 56 -10.16 7.19 -2.87
CA GLU A 56 -11.04 6.01 -2.82
C GLU A 56 -10.96 5.22 -4.14
N GLU A 57 -10.97 5.92 -5.28
CA GLU A 57 -10.79 5.29 -6.58
C GLU A 57 -9.37 4.72 -6.75
N ALA A 58 -8.34 5.42 -6.27
CA ALA A 58 -6.97 4.89 -6.28
C ALA A 58 -6.85 3.61 -5.43
N GLU A 59 -7.47 3.58 -4.25
CA GLU A 59 -7.55 2.38 -3.39
C GLU A 59 -8.24 1.23 -4.11
N ALA A 60 -9.41 1.47 -4.72
CA ALA A 60 -10.14 0.46 -5.47
C ALA A 60 -9.34 -0.14 -6.65
N ARG A 61 -8.55 0.69 -7.34
CA ARG A 61 -7.65 0.22 -8.42
C ARG A 61 -6.54 -0.67 -7.88
N ILE A 62 -5.97 -0.33 -6.73
CA ILE A 62 -4.93 -1.13 -6.06
C ILE A 62 -5.50 -2.44 -5.53
N ASP A 63 -6.68 -2.42 -4.91
CA ASP A 63 -7.35 -3.61 -4.41
C ASP A 63 -7.65 -4.60 -5.55
N LYS A 64 -8.16 -4.08 -6.68
CA LYS A 64 -8.34 -4.86 -7.92
C LYS A 64 -7.02 -5.46 -8.43
N ALA A 65 -5.94 -4.69 -8.42
CA ALA A 65 -4.62 -5.14 -8.89
C ALA A 65 -4.02 -6.22 -7.99
N LEU A 66 -4.23 -6.12 -6.68
CA LEU A 66 -3.84 -7.15 -5.74
C LEU A 66 -4.75 -8.37 -5.88
N GLY A 67 -6.04 -8.19 -6.17
CA GLY A 67 -7.09 -9.22 -6.14
C GLY A 67 -7.63 -9.45 -4.73
N VAL A 68 -7.66 -8.40 -3.89
CA VAL A 68 -8.32 -8.40 -2.57
C VAL A 68 -9.75 -7.88 -2.71
#